data_AF-A0A1H8MBN2-F1
#
_entry.id   AF-A0A1H8MBN2-F1
#
_cell.length_a   1.000
_cell.length_b   1.000
_cell.length_c   1.000
_cell.angle_alpha   90.00
_cell.angle_beta   90.00
_cell.angle_gamma   90.00
#
_symmetry.space_group_name_H-M   'P 1'
#
loop_
_entity.id
_entity.type
_entity.pdbx_description
1 polymer ?
#
loop_
_entity_poly.entity_id
_entity_poly.type
_entity_poly.pdbx_seq_one_letter_code
_entity_poly.pdbx_strand_id
1 'polypeptide(L)' 'MENPIPGGAGRKAKAIQEVLNGSMVHDFHDMQQLGADMEAMKTNSELLEEGLVPDPVQDES' A
#
# COMPACT_ATOMS: atom_id res chain seq x y z
N MET A 1 -12.93 -8.93 -22.50
CA MET A 1 -12.77 -9.56 -21.17
C MET A 1 -12.26 -8.46 -20.27
N GLU A 2 -13.02 -8.07 -19.25
CA GLU A 2 -12.55 -7.08 -18.29
C GLU A 2 -11.61 -7.77 -17.30
N ASN A 3 -10.47 -7.15 -17.00
CA ASN A 3 -9.49 -7.72 -16.09
C ASN A 3 -9.86 -7.36 -14.64
N PRO A 4 -9.86 -8.32 -13.71
CA PRO A 4 -10.20 -8.05 -12.32
C PRO A 4 -9.14 -7.15 -11.67
N ILE A 5 -9.56 -6.29 -10.74
CA ILE A 5 -8.65 -5.39 -10.03
C ILE A 5 -8.00 -6.15 -8.88
N PRO A 6 -6.66 -6.25 -8.82
CA PRO A 6 -5.97 -6.94 -7.74
C PRO A 6 -6.30 -6.30 -6.38
N GLY A 7 -6.44 -7.13 -5.36
CA GLY A 7 -6.62 -6.67 -3.99
C GLY A 7 -5.33 -6.15 -3.38
N GLY A 8 -5.45 -5.37 -2.29
CA GLY A 8 -4.29 -4.98 -1.49
C GLY A 8 -3.57 -6.21 -0.92
N ALA A 9 -2.24 -6.14 -0.81
CA ALA A 9 -1.40 -7.13 -0.11
C ALA A 9 -1.68 -8.61 -0.48
N GLY A 10 -1.69 -8.94 -1.77
CA GLY A 10 -1.77 -10.34 -2.25
C GLY A 10 -3.15 -10.98 -2.15
N ARG A 11 -4.21 -10.19 -1.92
CA ARG A 11 -5.57 -10.69 -1.84
C ARG A 11 -6.22 -10.88 -3.19
N LYS A 12 -7.30 -11.67 -3.18
CA LYS A 12 -8.07 -12.03 -4.38
C LYS A 12 -8.53 -10.77 -5.10
N ALA A 13 -8.35 -10.78 -6.42
CA ALA A 13 -8.85 -9.73 -7.28
C ALA A 13 -10.39 -9.71 -7.26
N LYS A 14 -10.97 -8.51 -7.31
CA LYS A 14 -12.43 -8.31 -7.44
C LYS A 14 -12.80 -7.90 -8.85
N ALA A 15 -14.04 -8.15 -9.25
CA ALA A 15 -14.54 -7.67 -10.53
C ALA A 15 -14.58 -6.14 -10.55
N ILE A 16 -14.36 -5.52 -11.72
CA ILE A 16 -14.35 -4.04 -11.84
C ILE A 16 -15.64 -3.43 -11.30
N GLN A 17 -16.78 -4.08 -11.50
CA GLN A 17 -18.10 -3.61 -11.04
C GLN A 17 -18.24 -3.56 -9.51
N GLU A 18 -17.40 -4.29 -8.78
CA GLU A 18 -17.42 -4.38 -7.31
C GLU A 18 -16.48 -3.36 -6.66
N VAL A 19 -15.66 -2.67 -7.46
CA VAL A 19 -14.67 -1.70 -6.98
C VAL A 19 -15.26 -0.30 -7.00
N LEU A 20 -14.94 0.47 -5.96
CA LEU A 20 -15.38 1.86 -5.83
C LEU A 20 -14.29 2.81 -6.36
N ASN A 21 -14.62 3.58 -7.40
CA ASN A 21 -13.77 4.67 -7.86
C ASN A 21 -13.53 5.68 -6.73
N GLY A 22 -12.31 6.17 -6.61
CA GLY A 22 -11.90 7.07 -5.51
C GLY A 22 -11.51 6.34 -4.22
N SER A 23 -11.61 5.01 -4.18
CA SER A 23 -11.05 4.19 -3.10
C SER A 23 -9.83 3.41 -3.62
N MET A 24 -8.74 3.42 -2.85
CA MET A 24 -7.58 2.55 -3.10
C MET A 24 -7.77 1.13 -2.52
N VAL A 25 -8.86 0.91 -1.78
CA VAL A 25 -9.15 -0.36 -1.08
C VAL A 25 -10.52 -0.91 -1.51
N HIS A 26 -10.66 -2.23 -1.55
CA HIS A 26 -11.91 -2.88 -1.99
C HIS A 26 -12.86 -3.21 -0.85
N ASP A 27 -12.37 -3.24 0.38
CA ASP A 27 -13.16 -3.47 1.59
C ASP A 27 -12.41 -3.02 2.86
N PHE A 28 -13.06 -3.21 4.00
CA PHE A 28 -12.53 -2.81 5.30
C PHE A 28 -11.30 -3.60 5.73
N HIS A 29 -11.21 -4.87 5.34
CA HIS A 29 -10.04 -5.66 5.66
C HIS A 29 -8.84 -5.11 4.87
N ASP A 30 -9.02 -4.69 3.61
CA ASP A 30 -7.94 -4.09 2.79
C ASP A 30 -7.42 -2.81 3.47
N MET A 31 -8.33 -2.01 3.99
CA MET A 31 -8.01 -0.80 4.76
C MET A 31 -7.17 -1.10 6.01
N GLN A 32 -7.54 -2.09 6.81
CA GLN A 32 -6.79 -2.46 8.01
C GLN A 32 -5.36 -2.90 7.69
N GLN A 33 -5.20 -3.73 6.66
CA GLN A 33 -3.87 -4.20 6.26
C GLN A 33 -3.02 -3.07 5.71
N LEU A 34 -3.59 -2.20 4.87
CA LEU A 34 -2.88 -1.01 4.41
C LEU A 34 -2.39 -0.17 5.59
N GLY A 35 -3.21 0.02 6.62
CA GLY A 35 -2.80 0.71 7.84
C GLY A 35 -1.63 0.02 8.55
N ALA A 36 -1.69 -1.31 8.72
CA ALA A 36 -0.61 -2.08 9.33
C ALA A 36 0.69 -2.04 8.51
N ASP A 37 0.58 -2.11 7.18
CA ASP A 37 1.73 -2.02 6.26
C ASP A 37 2.37 -0.62 6.33
N MET A 38 1.57 0.43 6.45
CA MET A 38 2.04 1.80 6.64
C MET A 38 2.71 2.00 7.99
N GLU A 39 2.17 1.42 9.07
CA GLU A 39 2.75 1.50 10.42
C GLU A 39 4.08 0.74 10.51
N ALA A 40 4.22 -0.36 9.78
CA ALA A 40 5.46 -1.14 9.74
C ALA A 40 6.55 -0.51 8.85
N MET A 41 6.21 0.49 8.03
CA MET A 41 7.15 1.16 7.15
C MET A 41 8.02 2.14 7.95
N LYS A 42 9.33 1.92 7.91
CA LYS A 42 10.31 2.80 8.57
C LYS A 42 10.41 4.15 7.85
N THR A 43 10.57 5.19 8.63
CA THR A 43 10.92 6.53 8.17
C THR A 43 12.40 6.61 7.78
N ASN A 44 12.77 7.64 7.02
CA ASN A 44 14.17 7.89 6.66
C ASN A 44 15.07 8.03 7.89
N SER A 45 14.58 8.68 8.95
CA SER A 45 15.32 8.83 10.21
C SER A 45 15.60 7.48 10.88
N GLU A 46 14.59 6.60 10.97
CA GLU A 46 14.74 5.27 11.57
C GLU A 46 15.67 4.37 10.75
N LEU A 47 15.61 4.47 9.41
CA LEU A 47 16.57 3.77 8.55
C LEU A 47 18.01 4.19 8.84
N LEU A 48 18.26 5.50 8.99
CA LEU A 48 19.60 6.02 9.30
C LEU A 48 20.09 5.58 10.69
N GLU A 49 19.22 5.58 11.70
CA GLU A 49 19.56 5.11 13.05
C GLU A 49 19.98 3.63 13.07
N GLU A 50 19.42 2.82 12.18
CA GLU A 50 19.78 1.42 12.00
C GLU A 50 20.96 1.19 11.05
N GLY A 51 21.54 2.26 10.48
CA GLY A 51 22.65 2.18 9.52
C GLY A 51 22.21 1.70 8.12
N LEU A 52 20.92 1.77 7.81
CA LEU A 52 20.36 1.53 6.48
C LEU A 52 20.40 2.82 5.65
N VAL A 53 20.30 2.67 4.33
CA VAL A 53 20.32 3.79 3.38
C VAL A 53 18.88 4.15 3.00
N PRO A 54 18.42 5.37 3.28
CA PRO A 54 17.12 5.86 2.82
C PRO A 54 17.02 5.93 1.28
N ASP A 55 15.80 5.89 0.74
CA ASP A 55 15.58 6.08 -0.69
C ASP A 55 15.86 7.54 -1.10
N PRO A 56 16.84 7.81 -1.98
CA PRO A 56 17.21 9.17 -2.37
C PRO A 56 16.08 9.94 -3.08
N VAL A 57 15.11 9.26 -3.69
CA VAL A 57 13.98 9.90 -4.40
C VAL A 57 12.99 10.53 -3.42
N GLN A 58 12.93 10.07 -2.17
CA GLN A 58 11.96 10.58 -1.19
C GLN A 58 12.26 12.01 -0.72
N ASP A 59 13.51 12.46 -0.82
CA ASP A 59 13.94 13.81 -0.42
C ASP A 59 13.90 14.84 -1.57
N GLU A 60 13.57 14.42 -2.80
CA GLU A 60 13.38 15.32 -3.94
C GLU A 60 11.97 15.96 -3.90
N SER A 61 11.74 16.87 -2.95
CA SER A 61 10.49 17.66 -2.81
C SER A 61 10.66 19.13 -3.17
#